data_AF-A0A914LNA1-F1
#
_entry.id   AF-A0A914LNA1-F1
#
_cell.length_a   1.000
_cell.length_b   1.000
_cell.length_c   1.000
_cell.angle_alpha   90.00
_cell.angle_beta   90.00
_cell.angle_gamma   90.00
#
_symmetry.space_group_name_H-M   'P 1'
#
loop_
_entity.id
_entity.type
_entity.pdbx_description
1 polymer ?
#
loop_
_entity_poly.entity_id
_entity_poly.type
_entity_poly.pdbx_seq_one_letter_code
_entity_poly.pdbx_strand_id
1 'polypeptide(L)'
;MHCEAAIVYKNCIKDRKLRIKCPELPEILLNATLENIEIQKENVTAAAWLESLVDISEAVSQRSVISVIVPLAVAQSDSSRRVQRRIISTRLIEKLAALVPKEITSVNTILQPSPKGRVELSSGGGGMSTNSEGSTISGNTLQRELCPCVQMLCRDPSTSVRTSIAQRLVFIAQALNNSADSSSLLLPCIIELCKDEDPAVREATLGTLDDCLPHFSKESKKSILSPLLHKCAEQALIMRDSSLPLIAKHLGVWLQSMKEIISGPSEMRWWLDVYTRILDFGNNFNNNNQQQQ
;
A
#
# COMPACT_ATOMS: atom_id res chain seq x y z
N MET A 1 18.43 -13.16 23.45
CA MET A 1 18.80 -14.35 22.63
C MET A 1 17.87 -14.59 21.44
N HIS A 2 16.53 -14.67 21.62
CA HIS A 2 15.63 -14.92 20.48
C HIS A 2 15.61 -13.81 19.44
N CYS A 3 15.68 -12.54 19.84
CA CYS A 3 15.71 -11.41 18.91
C CYS A 3 16.97 -11.45 18.03
N GLU A 4 18.11 -11.75 18.64
CA GLU A 4 19.41 -11.86 17.98
C GLU A 4 19.41 -13.07 17.03
N ALA A 5 18.84 -14.21 17.44
CA ALA A 5 18.68 -15.37 16.57
C ALA A 5 17.79 -15.05 15.36
N ALA A 6 16.67 -14.36 15.55
CA ALA A 6 15.78 -13.94 14.46
C ALA A 6 16.50 -13.00 13.46
N ILE A 7 17.34 -12.09 13.95
CA ILE A 7 18.19 -11.23 13.12
C ILE A 7 19.20 -12.05 12.31
N VAL A 8 19.85 -13.05 12.92
CA VAL A 8 20.78 -13.94 12.21
C VAL A 8 20.05 -14.68 11.08
N TYR A 9 18.86 -15.22 11.34
CA TYR A 9 18.05 -15.90 10.33
C TYR A 9 17.75 -14.98 9.14
N LYS A 10 17.28 -13.77 9.44
CA LYS A 10 17.02 -12.72 8.44
C LYS A 10 18.26 -12.42 7.60
N ASN A 11 19.42 -12.30 8.22
CA ASN A 11 20.68 -12.04 7.50
C ASN A 11 21.09 -13.22 6.61
N CYS A 12 20.92 -14.46 7.08
CA CYS A 12 21.20 -15.65 6.28
C CYS A 12 20.32 -15.73 5.02
N ILE A 13 19.05 -15.35 5.11
CA ILE A 13 18.12 -15.34 3.96
C ILE A 13 18.51 -14.27 2.94
N LYS A 14 18.97 -13.11 3.41
CA LYS A 14 19.40 -12.01 2.54
C LYS A 14 20.71 -12.31 1.83
N ASP A 15 21.56 -13.17 2.40
CA ASP A 15 22.82 -13.57 1.79
C ASP A 15 22.59 -14.46 0.55
N ARG A 16 22.76 -13.85 -0.63
CA ARG A 16 22.65 -14.55 -1.91
C ARG A 16 23.68 -15.67 -2.08
N LYS A 17 24.90 -15.51 -1.55
CA LYS A 17 25.94 -16.55 -1.66
C LYS A 17 25.55 -17.78 -0.85
N LEU A 18 24.97 -17.59 0.34
CA LEU A 18 24.45 -18.70 1.14
C LEU A 18 23.29 -19.40 0.45
N ARG A 19 22.32 -18.67 -0.10
CA ARG A 19 21.20 -19.28 -0.85
C ARG A 19 21.62 -20.05 -2.09
N ILE A 20 22.68 -19.63 -2.79
CA ILE A 20 23.23 -20.40 -3.93
C ILE A 20 23.89 -21.69 -3.45
N LYS A 21 24.61 -21.65 -2.32
CA LYS A 21 25.29 -22.82 -1.75
C LYS A 21 24.33 -23.81 -1.10
N CYS A 22 23.21 -23.33 -0.56
CA CYS A 22 22.18 -24.12 0.11
C CYS A 22 20.80 -23.62 -0.35
N PRO A 23 20.28 -24.11 -1.50
CA PRO A 23 19.00 -23.69 -2.05
C PRO A 23 17.80 -23.95 -1.14
N GLU A 24 17.88 -24.98 -0.28
CA GLU A 24 16.88 -25.35 0.72
C GLU A 24 16.86 -24.44 1.96
N LEU A 25 17.85 -23.55 2.10
CA LEU A 25 18.00 -22.67 3.26
C LEU A 25 16.73 -21.87 3.60
N PRO A 26 16.03 -21.22 2.65
CA PRO A 26 14.82 -20.47 2.97
C PRO A 26 13.71 -21.33 3.60
N GLU A 27 13.52 -22.57 3.13
CA GLU A 27 12.50 -23.49 3.66
C GLU A 27 12.89 -24.02 5.04
N ILE A 28 14.18 -24.30 5.27
CA ILE A 28 14.69 -24.68 6.60
C ILE A 28 14.44 -23.54 7.60
N LEU A 29 14.79 -22.31 7.23
CA LEU A 29 14.63 -21.15 8.10
C LEU A 29 13.16 -20.78 8.30
N LEU A 30 12.29 -21.01 7.31
CA LEU A 30 10.84 -20.90 7.46
C LEU A 30 10.34 -21.84 8.57
N ASN A 31 10.64 -23.13 8.47
CA ASN A 31 10.17 -24.12 9.44
C ASN A 31 10.64 -23.82 10.87
N ALA A 32 11.94 -23.50 11.03
CA ALA A 32 12.48 -23.12 12.32
C ALA A 32 11.88 -21.81 12.86
N THR A 33 11.56 -20.84 11.98
CA THR A 33 10.87 -19.61 12.38
C THR A 33 9.45 -19.89 12.87
N LEU A 34 8.70 -20.74 12.18
CA LEU A 34 7.33 -21.11 12.56
C LEU A 34 7.29 -21.84 13.90
N GLU A 35 8.21 -22.79 14.11
CA GLU A 35 8.37 -23.48 15.38
C GLU A 35 8.63 -22.47 16.52
N ASN A 36 9.53 -21.51 16.31
CA ASN A 36 9.81 -20.49 17.30
C ASN A 36 8.62 -19.53 17.54
N ILE A 37 7.82 -19.21 16.53
CA ILE A 37 6.58 -18.42 16.71
C ILE A 37 5.60 -19.14 17.62
N GLU A 38 5.44 -20.45 17.43
CA GLU A 38 4.52 -21.27 18.23
C GLU A 38 5.03 -21.44 19.67
N ILE A 39 6.30 -21.80 19.85
CA ILE A 39 6.93 -21.94 21.18
C ILE A 39 6.86 -20.61 21.94
N GLN A 40 7.14 -19.49 21.27
CA GLN A 40 7.20 -18.17 21.89
C GLN A 40 5.87 -17.41 21.83
N LYS A 41 4.74 -18.06 21.52
CA LYS A 41 3.49 -17.36 21.17
C LYS A 41 2.98 -16.38 22.23
N GLU A 42 3.26 -16.64 23.50
CA GLU A 42 2.89 -15.79 24.63
C GLU A 42 3.93 -14.71 24.96
N ASN A 43 5.15 -14.83 24.42
CA ASN A 43 6.26 -13.91 24.67
C ASN A 43 6.32 -12.79 23.63
N VAL A 44 6.90 -11.65 24.05
CA VAL A 44 7.16 -10.51 23.15
C VAL A 44 8.17 -10.86 22.03
N THR A 45 9.00 -11.87 22.26
CA THR A 45 10.02 -12.38 21.32
C THR A 45 9.41 -13.00 20.07
N ALA A 46 8.16 -13.48 20.08
CA ALA A 46 7.48 -13.97 18.88
C ALA A 46 7.34 -12.88 17.80
N ALA A 47 7.30 -11.60 18.20
CA ALA A 47 7.28 -10.50 17.24
C ALA A 47 8.55 -10.49 16.37
N ALA A 48 9.73 -10.76 16.94
CA ALA A 48 10.97 -10.79 16.17
C ALA A 48 10.96 -11.90 15.11
N TRP A 49 10.41 -13.07 15.43
CA TRP A 49 10.26 -14.17 14.49
C TRP A 49 9.22 -13.88 13.39
N LEU A 50 8.09 -13.27 13.75
CA LEU A 50 7.09 -12.82 12.78
C LEU A 50 7.67 -11.76 11.82
N GLU A 51 8.52 -10.86 12.30
CA GLU A 51 9.21 -9.89 11.42
C GLU A 51 10.19 -10.58 10.47
N SER A 52 10.87 -11.64 10.90
CA SER A 52 11.72 -12.43 9.99
C SER A 52 10.92 -13.09 8.87
N LEU A 53 9.64 -13.45 9.10
CA LEU A 53 8.79 -14.01 8.05
C LEU A 53 8.55 -13.05 6.88
N VAL A 54 8.57 -11.73 7.14
CA VAL A 54 8.44 -10.68 6.12
C VAL A 54 9.57 -10.77 5.09
N ASP A 55 10.78 -11.13 5.53
CA ASP A 55 11.92 -11.33 4.63
C ASP A 55 11.97 -12.77 4.04
N ILE A 56 11.50 -13.77 4.81
CA ILE A 56 11.41 -15.17 4.35
C ILE A 56 10.44 -15.32 3.19
N SER A 57 9.32 -14.58 3.19
CA SER A 57 8.24 -14.73 2.20
C SER A 57 8.70 -14.49 0.76
N GLU A 58 9.78 -13.72 0.55
CA GLU A 58 10.34 -13.44 -0.77
C GLU A 58 11.30 -14.53 -1.27
N ALA A 59 11.72 -15.44 -0.39
CA ALA A 59 12.77 -16.42 -0.68
C ALA A 59 12.30 -17.88 -0.68
N VAL A 60 11.10 -18.16 -0.13
CA VAL A 60 10.53 -19.50 -0.07
C VAL A 60 9.72 -19.84 -1.32
N SER A 61 9.36 -21.11 -1.48
CA SER A 61 8.52 -21.56 -2.58
C SER A 61 7.13 -20.94 -2.52
N GLN A 62 6.51 -20.81 -3.69
CA GLN A 62 5.10 -20.43 -3.80
C GLN A 62 4.17 -21.29 -2.94
N ARG A 63 4.44 -22.60 -2.87
CA ARG A 63 3.67 -23.51 -2.05
C ARG A 63 3.68 -23.06 -0.59
N SER A 64 4.87 -22.78 -0.04
CA SER A 64 5.03 -22.31 1.33
C SER A 64 4.37 -20.94 1.56
N VAL A 65 4.45 -20.03 0.60
CA VAL A 65 3.74 -18.74 0.69
C VAL A 65 2.23 -18.95 0.83
N ILE A 66 1.63 -19.75 -0.06
CA ILE A 66 0.18 -19.95 -0.11
C ILE A 66 -0.32 -20.78 1.07
N SER A 67 0.33 -21.91 1.38
CA SER A 67 -0.18 -22.85 2.37
C SER A 67 0.19 -22.50 3.80
N VAL A 68 1.16 -21.59 4.01
CA VAL A 68 1.68 -21.28 5.35
C VAL A 68 1.63 -19.79 5.65
N ILE A 69 2.26 -18.95 4.82
CA ILE A 69 2.43 -17.54 5.14
C ILE A 69 1.11 -16.76 5.01
N VAL A 70 0.31 -17.03 3.99
CA VAL A 70 -1.02 -16.39 3.82
C VAL A 70 -1.94 -16.70 5.02
N PRO A 71 -2.19 -17.96 5.41
CA PRO A 71 -3.00 -18.25 6.60
C PRO A 71 -2.46 -17.61 7.88
N LEU A 72 -1.14 -17.55 8.05
CA LEU A 72 -0.54 -16.93 9.21
C LEU A 72 -0.78 -15.40 9.24
N ALA A 73 -0.64 -14.71 8.11
CA ALA A 73 -0.94 -13.29 7.99
C ALA A 73 -2.42 -13.01 8.31
N VAL A 74 -3.34 -13.83 7.79
CA VAL A 74 -4.76 -13.75 8.13
C VAL A 74 -4.97 -13.90 9.64
N ALA A 75 -4.38 -14.94 10.25
CA ALA A 75 -4.50 -15.20 11.68
C ALA A 75 -3.89 -14.10 12.58
N GLN A 76 -2.87 -13.38 12.10
CA GLN A 76 -2.27 -12.25 12.83
C GLN A 76 -3.09 -10.95 12.70
N SER A 77 -4.00 -10.86 11.73
CA SER A 77 -4.86 -9.69 11.53
C SER A 77 -6.02 -9.60 12.53
N ASP A 78 -6.36 -10.72 13.17
CA ASP A 78 -7.48 -10.81 14.10
C ASP A 78 -7.36 -9.80 15.27
N SER A 79 -8.47 -9.09 15.54
CA SER A 79 -8.52 -8.01 16.54
C SER A 79 -8.21 -8.45 17.98
N SER A 80 -8.36 -9.73 18.31
CA SER A 80 -8.00 -10.30 19.62
C SER A 80 -6.49 -10.47 19.81
N ARG A 81 -5.71 -10.46 18.73
CA ARG A 81 -4.24 -10.55 18.79
C ARG A 81 -3.66 -9.29 19.41
N ARG A 82 -2.46 -9.36 19.99
CA ARG A 82 -1.77 -8.16 20.49
C ARG A 82 -1.52 -7.16 19.35
N VAL A 83 -1.58 -5.86 19.65
CA VAL A 83 -1.34 -4.75 18.70
C VAL A 83 -0.11 -4.98 17.83
N GLN A 84 1.03 -5.36 18.42
CA GLN A 84 2.27 -5.60 17.69
C GLN A 84 2.14 -6.69 16.62
N ARG A 85 1.37 -7.76 16.87
CA ARG A 85 1.15 -8.84 15.89
C ARG A 85 0.33 -8.35 14.70
N ARG A 86 -0.68 -7.51 14.96
CA ARG A 86 -1.51 -6.90 13.90
C ARG A 86 -0.71 -5.91 13.07
N ILE A 87 0.18 -5.12 13.67
CA ILE A 87 1.15 -4.27 12.95
C ILE A 87 2.03 -5.13 12.03
N ILE A 88 2.59 -6.23 12.52
CA ILE A 88 3.39 -7.15 11.69
C ILE A 88 2.54 -7.76 10.58
N SER A 89 1.27 -8.07 10.85
CA SER A 89 0.34 -8.52 9.82
C SER A 89 0.23 -7.54 8.66
N THR A 90 0.14 -6.23 8.93
CA THR A 90 0.12 -5.21 7.86
C THR A 90 1.37 -5.33 6.95
N ARG A 91 2.55 -5.59 7.52
CA ARG A 91 3.82 -5.76 6.79
C ARG A 91 3.85 -7.06 5.99
N LEU A 92 3.31 -8.15 6.54
CA LEU A 92 3.17 -9.40 5.81
C LEU A 92 2.22 -9.21 4.62
N ILE A 93 1.09 -8.53 4.80
CA ILE A 93 0.14 -8.22 3.72
C ILE A 93 0.80 -7.39 2.62
N GLU A 94 1.61 -6.38 2.96
CA GLU A 94 2.42 -5.62 2.00
C GLU A 94 3.33 -6.53 1.16
N LYS A 95 4.08 -7.44 1.80
CA LYS A 95 4.96 -8.37 1.10
C LYS A 95 4.22 -9.35 0.22
N LEU A 96 3.12 -9.92 0.72
CA LEU A 96 2.28 -10.83 -0.03
C LEU A 96 1.65 -10.12 -1.25
N ALA A 97 1.20 -8.87 -1.10
CA ALA A 97 0.70 -8.08 -2.21
C ALA A 97 1.77 -7.86 -3.30
N ALA A 98 3.03 -7.61 -2.90
CA ALA A 98 4.14 -7.47 -3.84
C ALA A 98 4.50 -8.76 -4.61
N LEU A 99 4.04 -9.92 -4.15
CA LEU A 99 4.23 -11.23 -4.80
C LEU A 99 3.14 -11.58 -5.82
N VAL A 100 2.11 -10.74 -5.95
CA VAL A 100 1.09 -10.88 -7.00
C VAL A 100 1.70 -10.42 -8.33
N PRO A 101 1.60 -11.23 -9.40
CA PRO A 101 2.06 -10.82 -10.72
C PRO A 101 1.41 -9.51 -11.13
N LYS A 102 2.23 -8.58 -11.60
CA LYS A 102 1.73 -7.42 -12.33
C LYS A 102 1.36 -7.91 -13.72
N GLU A 103 0.08 -7.83 -14.07
CA GLU A 103 -0.30 -8.02 -15.47
C GLU A 103 0.47 -6.99 -16.29
N ILE A 104 1.32 -7.44 -17.21
CA ILE A 104 1.93 -6.56 -18.19
C ILE A 104 0.78 -6.11 -19.09
N THR A 105 0.14 -5.01 -18.73
CA THR A 105 -0.70 -4.30 -19.69
C THR A 105 0.27 -3.84 -20.77
N SER A 106 0.19 -4.42 -21.95
CA SER A 106 0.86 -3.91 -23.14
C SER A 106 0.54 -2.43 -23.23
N VAL A 107 1.49 -1.58 -22.83
CA VAL A 107 1.35 -0.15 -23.00
C VAL A 107 1.41 0.05 -24.50
N ASN A 108 0.23 0.14 -25.12
CA ASN A 108 0.05 0.79 -26.40
C ASN A 108 0.62 2.19 -26.23
N THR A 109 1.91 2.31 -26.54
CA THR A 109 2.57 3.58 -26.75
C THR A 109 1.93 4.12 -28.02
N ILE A 110 0.80 4.80 -27.88
CA ILE A 110 0.21 5.63 -28.93
C ILE A 110 1.15 6.83 -29.05
N LEU A 111 2.23 6.63 -29.78
CA LEU A 111 3.06 7.68 -30.33
C LEU A 111 2.40 8.06 -31.67
N GLN A 112 1.50 9.04 -31.58
CA GLN A 112 1.05 10.00 -32.60
C GLN A 112 0.56 9.49 -33.99
N PRO A 113 -0.56 10.02 -34.52
CA PRO A 113 -0.91 9.80 -35.91
C PRO A 113 -0.01 10.64 -36.83
N SER A 114 0.51 10.02 -37.90
CA SER A 114 1.00 10.73 -39.08
C SER A 114 0.43 10.08 -40.35
N PRO A 115 0.26 10.84 -41.45
CA PRO A 115 -0.81 10.60 -42.40
C PRO A 115 -0.40 9.77 -43.62
N LYS A 116 -1.39 9.05 -44.15
CA LYS A 116 -1.55 8.46 -45.49
C LYS A 116 -0.72 7.21 -45.84
N GLY A 117 -1.46 6.13 -46.11
CA GLY A 117 -1.36 5.42 -47.38
C GLY A 117 -0.95 3.95 -47.31
N ARG A 118 -1.88 3.11 -47.77
CA ARG A 118 -1.71 1.78 -48.36
C ARG A 118 -1.85 0.57 -47.44
N VAL A 119 -2.79 -0.28 -47.86
CA VAL A 119 -3.20 -1.57 -47.31
C VAL A 119 -2.16 -2.62 -47.68
N GLU A 120 -1.67 -3.39 -46.71
CA GLU A 120 -1.17 -4.75 -46.94
C GLU A 120 -1.68 -5.69 -45.86
N LEU A 121 -2.29 -6.78 -46.33
CA LEU A 121 -2.68 -7.95 -45.57
C LEU A 121 -1.43 -8.75 -45.23
N SER A 122 -1.28 -9.19 -43.98
CA SER A 122 -0.48 -10.38 -43.71
C SER A 122 -0.99 -11.15 -42.49
N SER A 123 -1.06 -12.44 -42.75
CA SER A 123 -1.49 -13.60 -42.00
C SER A 123 -0.61 -13.94 -40.80
N GLY A 124 -1.24 -14.58 -39.81
CA GLY A 124 -0.70 -15.79 -39.16
C GLY A 124 0.40 -15.58 -38.12
N GLY A 125 0.08 -15.90 -36.86
CA GLY A 125 1.08 -16.07 -35.82
C GLY A 125 0.44 -16.40 -34.49
N GLY A 126 0.25 -17.68 -34.21
CA GLY A 126 -0.20 -18.16 -32.90
C GLY A 126 0.75 -17.67 -31.81
N GLY A 127 0.21 -16.87 -30.89
CA GLY A 127 0.89 -16.51 -29.66
C GLY A 127 0.87 -17.70 -28.72
N MET A 128 1.93 -18.50 -28.78
CA MET A 128 2.31 -19.47 -27.77
C MET A 128 2.26 -18.79 -26.40
N SER A 129 1.34 -19.20 -25.53
CA SER A 129 1.36 -18.84 -24.11
C SER A 129 2.69 -19.28 -23.55
N THR A 130 3.60 -18.33 -23.36
CA THR A 130 4.81 -18.57 -22.59
C THR A 130 4.38 -18.71 -21.14
N ASN A 131 4.55 -19.92 -20.61
CA ASN A 131 4.37 -20.21 -19.20
C ASN A 131 5.28 -19.28 -18.41
N SER A 132 4.71 -18.24 -17.79
CA SER A 132 5.42 -17.43 -16.81
C SER A 132 5.44 -18.19 -15.48
N GLU A 133 6.42 -19.07 -15.36
CA GLU A 133 6.89 -19.56 -14.06
C GLU A 133 7.38 -18.34 -13.26
N GLY A 134 6.55 -17.85 -12.34
CA GLY A 134 6.89 -16.70 -11.50
C GLY A 134 5.75 -16.06 -10.71
N SER A 135 4.52 -16.55 -10.85
CA SER A 135 3.37 -16.03 -10.11
C SER A 135 3.22 -16.70 -8.76
N THR A 136 3.61 -16.04 -7.67
CA THR A 136 3.65 -16.63 -6.32
C THR A 136 2.30 -16.52 -5.59
N ILE A 137 1.51 -15.46 -5.81
CA ILE A 137 0.14 -15.32 -5.25
C ILE A 137 -0.84 -14.92 -6.35
N SER A 138 -2.01 -15.57 -6.40
CA SER A 138 -3.07 -15.21 -7.35
C SER A 138 -3.87 -13.98 -6.89
N GLY A 139 -4.39 -13.19 -7.83
CA GLY A 139 -5.31 -12.08 -7.53
C GLY A 139 -6.54 -12.54 -6.72
N ASN A 140 -7.05 -13.75 -6.98
CA ASN A 140 -8.16 -14.33 -6.22
C ASN A 140 -7.80 -14.56 -4.74
N THR A 141 -6.58 -15.04 -4.45
CA THR A 141 -6.10 -15.22 -3.07
C THR A 141 -5.98 -13.87 -2.36
N LEU A 142 -5.44 -12.85 -3.04
CA LEU A 142 -5.38 -11.49 -2.52
C LEU A 142 -6.77 -10.98 -2.14
N GLN A 143 -7.74 -11.09 -3.06
CA GLN A 143 -9.10 -10.58 -2.86
C GLN A 143 -9.87 -11.33 -1.78
N ARG A 144 -9.76 -12.66 -1.73
CA ARG A 144 -10.55 -13.49 -0.81
C ARG A 144 -9.99 -13.58 0.60
N GLU A 145 -8.66 -13.58 0.73
CA GLU A 145 -8.00 -13.82 2.02
C GLU A 145 -7.43 -12.53 2.61
N LEU A 146 -6.75 -11.70 1.80
CA LEU A 146 -5.99 -10.56 2.30
C LEU A 146 -6.81 -9.26 2.34
N CYS A 147 -7.64 -8.96 1.32
CA CYS A 147 -8.47 -7.76 1.31
C CYS A 147 -9.44 -7.66 2.51
N PRO A 148 -10.10 -8.73 2.99
CA PRO A 148 -10.89 -8.66 4.21
C PRO A 148 -10.05 -8.29 5.44
N CYS A 149 -8.80 -8.78 5.50
CA CYS A 149 -7.87 -8.39 6.56
C CYS A 149 -7.51 -6.90 6.48
N VAL A 150 -7.22 -6.38 5.28
CA VAL A 150 -6.98 -4.95 5.06
C VAL A 150 -8.15 -4.11 5.57
N GLN A 151 -9.37 -4.48 5.18
CA GLN A 151 -10.59 -3.77 5.60
C GLN A 151 -10.76 -3.80 7.13
N MET A 152 -10.55 -4.94 7.77
CA MET A 152 -10.62 -5.07 9.22
C MET A 152 -9.54 -4.21 9.92
N LEU A 153 -8.31 -4.24 9.43
CA LEU A 153 -7.18 -3.47 9.98
C LEU A 153 -7.37 -1.96 9.83
N CYS A 154 -8.11 -1.50 8.82
CA CYS A 154 -8.47 -0.09 8.67
C CYS A 154 -9.46 0.39 9.74
N ARG A 155 -10.20 -0.52 10.38
CA ARG A 155 -11.13 -0.24 11.49
C ARG A 155 -10.57 -0.63 12.85
N ASP A 156 -9.27 -0.91 12.91
CA ASP A 156 -8.65 -1.46 14.11
C ASP A 156 -8.79 -0.46 15.29
N PRO A 157 -9.10 -0.93 16.52
CA PRO A 157 -9.20 -0.05 17.67
C PRO A 157 -7.89 0.69 17.99
N SER A 158 -6.73 0.15 17.59
CA SER A 158 -5.43 0.78 17.79
C SER A 158 -5.07 1.72 16.63
N THR A 159 -4.87 3.00 16.96
CA THR A 159 -4.35 4.00 16.02
C THR A 159 -3.08 3.50 15.33
N SER A 160 -2.12 2.91 16.06
CA SER A 160 -0.86 2.45 15.47
C SER A 160 -1.06 1.37 14.40
N VAL A 161 -2.10 0.53 14.51
CA VAL A 161 -2.44 -0.46 13.48
C VAL A 161 -3.05 0.24 12.27
N ARG A 162 -4.00 1.16 12.48
CA ARG A 162 -4.62 1.94 11.40
C ARG A 162 -3.60 2.77 10.63
N THR A 163 -2.68 3.45 11.31
CA THR A 163 -1.54 4.15 10.69
C THR A 163 -0.67 3.18 9.89
N SER A 164 -0.38 2.00 10.45
CA SER A 164 0.45 0.99 9.78
C SER A 164 -0.19 0.47 8.50
N ILE A 165 -1.49 0.16 8.49
CA ILE A 165 -2.16 -0.31 7.27
C ILE A 165 -2.35 0.83 6.25
N ALA A 166 -2.62 2.06 6.70
CA ALA A 166 -2.73 3.23 5.82
C ALA A 166 -1.47 3.42 4.96
N GLN A 167 -0.27 3.28 5.56
CA GLN A 167 1.01 3.35 4.86
C GLN A 167 1.22 2.29 3.77
N ARG A 168 0.36 1.26 3.70
CA ARG A 168 0.54 0.06 2.87
C ARG A 168 -0.53 -0.12 1.82
N LEU A 169 -1.55 0.75 1.78
CA LEU A 169 -2.65 0.64 0.82
C LEU A 169 -2.18 0.68 -0.64
N VAL A 170 -1.09 1.41 -0.93
CA VAL A 170 -0.48 1.45 -2.27
C VAL A 170 -0.09 0.07 -2.78
N PHE A 171 0.46 -0.81 -1.94
CA PHE A 171 0.86 -2.15 -2.38
C PHE A 171 -0.37 -3.01 -2.72
N ILE A 172 -1.48 -2.79 -2.04
CA ILE A 172 -2.76 -3.44 -2.33
C ILE A 172 -3.36 -2.91 -3.63
N ALA A 173 -3.33 -1.59 -3.84
CA ALA A 173 -3.77 -0.97 -5.10
C ALA A 173 -2.99 -1.53 -6.30
N GLN A 174 -1.66 -1.64 -6.15
CA GLN A 174 -0.78 -2.23 -7.15
C GLN A 174 -1.08 -3.72 -7.38
N ALA A 175 -1.40 -4.47 -6.33
CA ALA A 175 -1.64 -5.91 -6.45
C ALA A 175 -3.01 -6.28 -7.04
N LEU A 176 -4.04 -5.43 -6.83
CA LEU A 176 -5.37 -5.63 -7.42
C LEU A 176 -5.36 -5.48 -8.95
N ASN A 177 -4.40 -4.73 -9.50
CA ASN A 177 -4.13 -4.56 -10.94
C ASN A 177 -5.33 -4.17 -11.83
N ASN A 178 -6.49 -3.83 -11.26
CA ASN A 178 -7.60 -3.26 -12.00
C ASN A 178 -8.38 -2.23 -11.17
N SER A 179 -8.98 -1.29 -11.89
CA SER A 179 -9.65 -0.14 -11.28
C SER A 179 -11.00 -0.45 -10.67
N ALA A 180 -11.69 -1.51 -11.11
CA ALA A 180 -12.98 -1.91 -10.54
C ALA A 180 -12.78 -2.48 -9.14
N ASP A 181 -11.82 -3.41 -8.97
CA ASP A 181 -11.52 -3.98 -7.65
C ASP A 181 -10.85 -2.98 -6.72
N SER A 182 -9.97 -2.10 -7.24
CA SER A 182 -9.45 -0.99 -6.44
C SER A 182 -10.60 -0.13 -5.90
N SER A 183 -11.59 0.18 -6.74
CA SER A 183 -12.75 0.97 -6.34
C SER A 183 -13.67 0.24 -5.36
N SER A 184 -13.92 -1.06 -5.55
CA SER A 184 -14.86 -1.81 -4.69
C SER A 184 -14.24 -2.24 -3.36
N LEU A 185 -12.95 -2.58 -3.33
CA LEU A 185 -12.27 -3.15 -2.16
C LEU A 185 -11.46 -2.12 -1.37
N LEU A 186 -10.74 -1.23 -2.05
CA LEU A 186 -9.77 -0.31 -1.43
C LEU A 186 -10.34 1.08 -1.14
N LEU A 187 -11.19 1.61 -2.02
CA LEU A 187 -11.76 2.95 -1.87
C LEU A 187 -12.53 3.14 -0.54
N PRO A 188 -13.32 2.16 -0.04
CA PRO A 188 -13.94 2.28 1.28
C PRO A 188 -12.92 2.46 2.40
N CYS A 189 -11.76 1.79 2.31
CA CYS A 189 -10.68 1.91 3.30
C CYS A 189 -10.07 3.31 3.29
N ILE A 190 -9.81 3.87 2.10
CA ILE A 190 -9.28 5.23 1.95
C ILE A 190 -10.25 6.26 2.52
N ILE A 191 -11.55 6.14 2.22
CA ILE A 191 -12.58 7.05 2.74
C ILE A 191 -12.61 7.02 4.27
N GLU A 192 -12.53 5.83 4.85
CA GLU A 192 -12.55 5.61 6.29
C GLU A 192 -11.33 6.24 6.98
N LEU A 193 -10.13 5.95 6.50
CA LEU A 193 -8.90 6.44 7.12
C LEU A 193 -8.63 7.93 6.88
N CYS A 194 -9.10 8.51 5.76
CA CYS A 194 -9.07 9.97 5.56
C CYS A 194 -9.97 10.72 6.56
N LYS A 195 -10.98 10.05 7.12
CA LYS A 195 -11.91 10.59 8.12
C LYS A 195 -11.56 10.14 9.53
N ASP A 196 -10.40 9.53 9.73
CA ASP A 196 -9.99 9.04 11.04
C ASP A 196 -9.92 10.20 12.04
N GLU A 197 -10.25 9.93 13.31
CA GLU A 197 -10.16 10.92 14.38
C GLU A 197 -8.70 11.29 14.68
N ASP A 198 -7.77 10.35 14.47
CA ASP A 198 -6.35 10.56 14.76
C ASP A 198 -5.61 11.21 13.56
N PRO A 199 -4.97 12.37 13.75
CA PRO A 199 -4.23 13.05 12.69
C PRO A 199 -3.14 12.19 12.05
N ALA A 200 -2.45 11.33 12.82
CA ALA A 200 -1.37 10.50 12.28
C ALA A 200 -1.89 9.45 11.29
N VAL A 201 -3.14 8.98 11.47
CA VAL A 201 -3.79 8.08 10.51
C VAL A 201 -4.19 8.83 9.24
N ARG A 202 -4.77 10.03 9.38
CA ARG A 202 -5.10 10.89 8.23
C ARG A 202 -3.84 11.21 7.40
N GLU A 203 -2.76 11.61 8.05
CA GLU A 203 -1.47 11.90 7.41
C GLU A 203 -0.89 10.69 6.68
N ALA A 204 -0.86 9.52 7.32
CA ALA A 204 -0.40 8.30 6.69
C ALA A 204 -1.23 7.94 5.44
N THR A 205 -2.54 8.19 5.49
CA THR A 205 -3.43 7.95 4.35
C THR A 205 -3.16 8.93 3.22
N LEU A 206 -3.12 10.23 3.51
CA LEU A 206 -2.82 11.27 2.52
C LEU A 206 -1.44 11.05 1.87
N GLY A 207 -0.45 10.64 2.66
CA GLY A 207 0.92 10.39 2.17
C GLY A 207 1.05 9.20 1.22
N THR A 208 0.08 8.27 1.19
CA THR A 208 0.05 7.15 0.23
C THR A 208 -0.89 7.38 -0.94
N LEU A 209 -1.69 8.44 -0.89
CA LEU A 209 -2.77 8.62 -1.85
C LEU A 209 -2.24 8.90 -3.26
N ASP A 210 -1.13 9.64 -3.38
CA ASP A 210 -0.46 9.93 -4.66
C ASP A 210 -0.22 8.67 -5.48
N ASP A 211 0.31 7.63 -4.82
CA ASP A 211 0.64 6.37 -5.47
C ASP A 211 -0.58 5.47 -5.65
N CYS A 212 -1.64 5.66 -4.85
CA CYS A 212 -2.91 4.97 -5.03
C CYS A 212 -3.72 5.53 -6.21
N LEU A 213 -3.64 6.85 -6.46
CA LEU A 213 -4.48 7.55 -7.45
C LEU A 213 -4.43 6.89 -8.84
N PRO A 214 -3.29 6.51 -9.43
CA PRO A 214 -3.23 5.86 -10.74
C PRO A 214 -4.11 4.60 -10.88
N HIS A 215 -4.39 3.90 -9.78
CA HIS A 215 -5.13 2.64 -9.79
C HIS A 215 -6.65 2.81 -9.81
N PHE A 216 -7.16 4.03 -9.58
CA PHE A 216 -8.60 4.30 -9.62
C PHE A 216 -9.08 4.76 -10.99
N SER A 217 -10.33 4.39 -11.31
CA SER A 217 -10.99 4.82 -12.54
C SER A 217 -11.18 6.35 -12.54
N LYS A 218 -11.33 6.92 -13.74
CA LYS A 218 -11.64 8.35 -13.90
C LYS A 218 -12.93 8.72 -13.17
N GLU A 219 -13.92 7.82 -13.15
CA GLU A 219 -15.18 8.04 -12.46
C GLU A 219 -14.99 8.07 -10.94
N SER A 220 -14.31 7.07 -10.36
CA SER A 220 -14.04 7.03 -8.91
C SER A 220 -13.24 8.26 -8.45
N LYS A 221 -12.29 8.73 -9.26
CA LYS A 221 -11.55 9.96 -8.99
C LYS A 221 -12.47 11.19 -8.94
N LYS A 222 -13.42 11.28 -9.88
CA LYS A 222 -14.34 12.40 -9.99
C LYS A 222 -15.41 12.42 -8.92
N SER A 223 -16.14 11.32 -8.77
CA SER A 223 -17.33 11.27 -7.92
C SER A 223 -17.01 11.04 -6.44
N ILE A 224 -15.83 10.53 -6.10
CA ILE A 224 -15.48 10.14 -4.73
C ILE A 224 -14.20 10.81 -4.24
N LEU A 225 -13.07 10.64 -4.92
CA LEU A 225 -11.77 11.09 -4.41
C LEU A 225 -11.63 12.62 -4.42
N SER A 226 -12.07 13.31 -5.47
CA SER A 226 -12.00 14.79 -5.49
C SER A 226 -12.85 15.41 -4.36
N PRO A 227 -14.14 15.03 -4.16
CA PRO A 227 -14.91 15.50 -3.01
C PRO A 227 -14.31 15.12 -1.65
N LEU A 228 -13.68 13.94 -1.53
CA LEU A 228 -13.02 13.51 -0.31
C LEU A 228 -11.81 14.41 0.01
N LEU A 229 -10.98 14.70 -0.99
CA LEU A 229 -9.80 15.56 -0.84
C LEU A 229 -10.18 17.00 -0.49
N HIS A 230 -11.28 17.53 -1.06
CA HIS A 230 -11.84 18.82 -0.63
C HIS A 230 -12.14 18.81 0.86
N LYS A 231 -12.88 17.80 1.33
CA LYS A 231 -13.24 17.67 2.74
C LYS A 231 -12.01 17.54 3.65
N CYS A 232 -10.98 16.80 3.22
CA CYS A 232 -9.74 16.68 3.97
C CYS A 232 -9.03 18.04 4.12
N ALA A 233 -8.99 18.83 3.06
CA ALA A 233 -8.42 20.17 3.09
C ALA A 233 -9.23 21.16 3.94
N GLU A 234 -10.56 21.15 3.82
CA GLU A 234 -11.42 21.95 4.70
C GLU A 234 -11.24 21.57 6.17
N GLN A 235 -11.25 20.27 6.48
CA GLN A 235 -11.06 19.77 7.83
C GLN A 235 -9.69 20.19 8.38
N ALA A 236 -8.60 20.03 7.61
CA ALA A 236 -7.27 20.44 8.03
C ALA A 236 -7.19 21.96 8.30
N LEU A 237 -7.84 22.79 7.47
CA LEU A 237 -7.90 24.24 7.65
C LEU A 237 -8.69 24.64 8.90
N ILE A 238 -9.77 23.92 9.20
CA ILE A 238 -10.60 24.14 10.40
C ILE A 238 -9.85 23.72 11.66
N MET A 239 -9.31 22.50 11.66
CA MET A 239 -8.65 21.90 12.82
C MET A 239 -7.25 22.46 13.05
N ARG A 240 -6.63 23.03 12.01
CA ARG A 240 -5.24 23.52 12.00
C ARG A 240 -4.24 22.47 12.48
N ASP A 241 -4.44 21.24 12.02
CA ASP A 241 -3.64 20.10 12.43
C ASP A 241 -2.46 19.84 11.48
N SER A 242 -1.70 18.80 11.80
CA SER A 242 -0.51 18.35 11.09
C SER A 242 -0.77 17.80 9.68
N SER A 243 -2.03 17.70 9.24
CA SER A 243 -2.39 17.35 7.86
C SER A 243 -2.15 18.52 6.89
N LEU A 244 -2.18 19.77 7.34
CA LEU A 244 -1.97 20.97 6.50
C LEU A 244 -0.70 20.93 5.63
N PRO A 245 0.51 20.70 6.20
CA PRO A 245 1.73 20.64 5.39
C PRO A 245 1.72 19.47 4.39
N LEU A 246 1.04 18.37 4.70
CA LEU A 246 0.91 17.23 3.78
C LEU A 246 0.02 17.61 2.60
N ILE A 247 -1.12 18.26 2.85
CA ILE A 247 -2.00 18.73 1.79
C ILE A 247 -1.26 19.70 0.86
N ALA A 248 -0.52 20.66 1.40
CA ALA A 248 0.30 21.57 0.59
C ALA A 248 1.36 20.82 -0.24
N LYS A 249 2.04 19.83 0.36
CA LYS A 249 3.05 19.01 -0.31
C LYS A 249 2.48 18.20 -1.48
N HIS A 250 1.29 17.62 -1.31
CA HIS A 250 0.70 16.67 -2.26
C HIS A 250 -0.24 17.31 -3.29
N LEU A 251 -0.68 18.55 -3.06
CA LEU A 251 -1.65 19.26 -3.90
C LEU A 251 -1.31 19.20 -5.40
N GLY A 252 -0.05 19.48 -5.76
CA GLY A 252 0.37 19.48 -7.16
C GLY A 252 0.20 18.11 -7.85
N VAL A 253 0.52 17.03 -7.13
CA VAL A 253 0.39 15.65 -7.65
C VAL A 253 -1.07 15.27 -7.82
N TRP A 254 -1.94 15.67 -6.89
CA TRP A 254 -3.39 15.43 -6.97
C TRP A 254 -4.01 16.15 -8.17
N LEU A 255 -3.73 17.44 -8.32
CA LEU A 255 -4.22 18.25 -9.44
C LEU A 255 -3.75 17.70 -10.77
N GLN A 256 -2.50 17.25 -10.88
CA GLN A 256 -1.98 16.64 -12.09
C GLN A 256 -2.64 15.28 -12.38
N SER A 257 -2.80 14.43 -11.36
CA SER A 257 -3.40 13.10 -11.48
C SER A 257 -4.89 13.12 -11.83
N MET A 258 -5.56 14.23 -11.49
CA MET A 258 -6.97 14.46 -11.75
C MET A 258 -7.21 15.59 -12.74
N LYS A 259 -6.20 16.02 -13.52
CA LYS A 259 -6.29 17.20 -14.40
C LYS A 259 -7.46 17.17 -15.38
N GLU A 260 -7.83 15.99 -15.87
CA GLU A 260 -8.93 15.79 -16.83
C GLU A 260 -10.32 15.82 -16.16
N ILE A 261 -10.34 15.87 -14.84
CA ILE A 261 -11.53 15.87 -13.99
C ILE A 261 -11.67 17.27 -13.36
N ILE A 262 -10.58 17.77 -12.80
CA ILE A 262 -10.43 19.06 -12.13
C ILE A 262 -9.96 20.09 -13.18
N SER A 263 -10.76 20.36 -14.20
CA SER A 263 -10.38 21.34 -15.25
C SER A 263 -11.17 22.65 -15.18
N GLY A 264 -12.15 22.74 -14.27
CA GLY A 264 -13.01 23.92 -14.13
C GLY A 264 -12.28 25.10 -13.46
N PRO A 265 -12.45 26.34 -13.96
CA PRO A 265 -11.83 27.52 -13.33
C PRO A 265 -12.20 27.71 -11.86
N SER A 266 -13.43 27.37 -11.47
CA SER A 266 -13.88 27.47 -10.07
C SER A 266 -13.16 26.48 -9.15
N GLU A 267 -12.98 25.25 -9.63
CA GLU A 267 -12.28 24.19 -8.89
C GLU A 267 -10.80 24.56 -8.67
N MET A 268 -10.14 25.05 -9.71
CA MET A 268 -8.75 25.51 -9.65
C MET A 268 -8.58 26.71 -8.71
N ARG A 269 -9.52 27.66 -8.72
CA ARG A 269 -9.53 28.78 -7.78
C ARG A 269 -9.68 28.31 -6.33
N TRP A 270 -10.52 27.31 -6.09
CA TRP A 270 -10.71 26.76 -4.76
C TRP A 270 -9.43 26.15 -4.19
N TRP A 271 -8.75 25.31 -4.98
CA TRP A 271 -7.47 24.72 -4.57
C TRP A 271 -6.36 25.77 -4.36
N LEU A 272 -6.34 26.83 -5.16
CA LEU A 272 -5.41 27.95 -4.97
C LEU A 272 -5.70 28.73 -3.68
N ASP A 273 -6.98 28.97 -3.36
CA ASP A 273 -7.41 29.60 -2.11
C ASP A 273 -7.00 28.75 -0.90
N VAL A 274 -7.22 27.43 -0.96
CA VAL A 274 -6.71 26.49 0.07
C VAL A 274 -5.20 26.64 0.26
N TYR A 275 -4.42 26.59 -0.83
CA TYR A 275 -2.97 26.72 -0.75
C TYR A 275 -2.52 28.04 -0.11
N THR A 276 -3.17 29.14 -0.50
CA THR A 276 -2.89 30.48 0.05
C THR A 276 -3.18 30.53 1.55
N ARG A 277 -4.32 29.99 2.00
CA ARG A 277 -4.66 29.93 3.43
C ARG A 277 -3.67 29.09 4.23
N ILE A 278 -3.16 27.99 3.67
CA ILE A 278 -2.11 27.19 4.32
C ILE A 278 -0.84 28.03 4.53
N LEU A 279 -0.42 28.80 3.52
CA LEU A 279 0.74 29.69 3.62
C LEU A 279 0.56 30.78 4.68
N ASP A 280 -0.62 31.40 4.72
CA ASP A 280 -0.94 32.42 5.71
C ASP A 280 -0.84 31.88 7.15
N PHE A 281 -1.27 30.64 7.38
CA PHE A 281 -1.08 29.98 8.67
C PHE A 281 0.39 29.76 9.01
N GLY A 282 1.20 29.30 8.05
CA GLY A 282 2.65 29.11 8.25
C GLY A 282 3.38 30.41 8.60
N ASN A 283 3.06 31.51 7.92
CA ASN A 283 3.67 32.83 8.16
C ASN A 283 3.30 33.41 9.53
N ASN A 284 2.02 33.31 9.92
CA ASN A 284 1.56 33.79 11.22
C ASN A 284 2.17 33.01 12.38
N PHE A 285 2.38 31.70 12.22
CA PHE A 285 3.06 30.88 13.21
C PHE A 285 4.52 31.33 13.43
N ASN A 286 5.25 31.60 12.34
CA ASN A 286 6.64 32.06 12.41
C ASN A 286 6.77 33.44 13.06
N ASN A 287 5.88 34.38 12.72
CA ASN A 287 5.90 35.74 13.29
C ASN A 287 5.62 35.75 14.80
N ASN A 288 4.72 34.89 15.28
CA ASN A 288 4.41 34.78 16.70
C ASN A 288 5.56 34.18 17.52
N ASN A 289 6.32 33.25 16.95
CA ASN A 289 7.48 32.66 17.62
C ASN A 289 8.68 33.61 17.68
N GLN A 290 8.84 34.50 16.69
CA GLN A 290 9.89 35.54 16.69
C GLN A 290 9.61 36.67 17.68
N GLN A 291 8.35 36.91 18.07
CA GLN A 291 7.98 37.91 19.08
C GLN A 291 8.08 37.41 20.53
N GLN A 292 8.34 36.11 20.74
CA GLN A 292 8.47 35.47 22.06
C GLN A 292 9.91 35.07 22.42
N GLN A 293 10.90 35.42 21.58
CA GLN A 293 12.34 35.29 21.85
C GLN A 293 12.97 36.66 22.03
#